data_AF-A0A3M2GVC9-F1
#
_entry.id   AF-A0A3M2GVC9-F1
#
_cell.length_a   1.000
_cell.length_b   1.000
_cell.length_c   1.000
_cell.angle_alpha   90.00
_cell.angle_beta   90.00
_cell.angle_gamma   90.00
#
_symmetry.space_group_name_H-M   'P 1'
#
loop_
_entity.id
_entity.type
_entity.pdbx_description
1 polymer ?
#
loop_
_entity_poly.entity_id
_entity_poly.type
_entity_poly.pdbx_seq_one_letter_code
_entity_poly.pdbx_strand_id
1 'polypeptide(L)' 'ANRYYAPAVDWLAARGITTGVGGGRYAPDDPVTRAQMATFLWRLAGSPVPA' A
#
# COMPACT_ATOMS: atom_id res chain seq x y z
N ALA A 1 -2.89 -10.19 16.96
CA ALA A 1 -1.47 -9.92 17.28
C ALA A 1 -1.12 -8.54 16.77
N ASN A 2 -0.58 -7.65 17.61
CA ASN A 2 -0.18 -6.30 17.21
C ASN A 2 1.13 -6.38 16.39
N ARG A 3 1.04 -6.41 15.06
CA ARG A 3 2.20 -6.52 14.17
C ARG A 3 2.82 -5.13 13.99
N TYR A 4 4.15 -5.01 14.02
CA TYR A 4 4.84 -3.72 13.95
C TYR A 4 4.52 -2.90 12.69
N TYR A 5 4.24 -3.57 11.56
CA TYR A 5 3.89 -2.94 10.29
C TYR A 5 2.41 -2.52 10.19
N ALA A 6 1.54 -3.06 11.03
CA ALA A 6 0.09 -2.89 10.87
C ALA A 6 -0.34 -1.41 10.84
N PRO A 7 0.14 -0.53 11.74
CA PRO A 7 -0.25 0.89 11.70
C PRO A 7 0.13 1.58 10.38
N ALA A 8 1.29 1.25 9.81
CA ALA A 8 1.74 1.83 8.55
C ALA A 8 0.90 1.31 7.36
N VAL A 9 0.58 0.02 7.36
CA VAL A 9 -0.26 -0.60 6.32
C VAL A 9 -1.68 -0.06 6.37
N ASP A 10 -2.25 0.08 7.57
CA ASP A 10 -3.59 0.64 7.76
C ASP A 10 -3.65 2.08 7.26
N TRP A 11 -2.64 2.89 7.53
CA TRP A 11 -2.54 4.25 7.00
C TRP A 11 -2.43 4.28 5.47
N LEU A 12 -1.59 3.42 4.88
CA LEU A 12 -1.45 3.31 3.42
C LEU A 12 -2.77 2.88 2.77
N ALA A 13 -3.49 1.95 3.38
CA ALA A 13 -4.78 1.47 2.89
C ALA A 13 -5.87 2.55 3.00
N ALA A 14 -5.95 3.24 4.14
CA ALA A 14 -6.89 4.33 4.37
C ALA A 14 -6.70 5.49 3.38
N ARG A 15 -5.46 5.75 2.95
CA ARG A 15 -5.14 6.75 1.92
C ARG A 15 -5.25 6.22 0.49
N GLY A 16 -5.63 4.95 0.29
CA GLY A 16 -5.69 4.33 -1.04
C GLY A 16 -4.33 4.13 -1.72
N ILE A 17 -3.22 4.24 -0.97
CA ILE A 17 -1.86 4.11 -1.50
C ILE A 17 -1.55 2.62 -1.78
N THR A 18 -1.99 1.73 -0.90
CA THR A 18 -1.87 0.28 -1.09
C THR A 18 -3.23 -0.40 -1.15
N THR A 19 -3.31 -1.48 -1.92
CA THR A 19 -4.47 -2.39 -2.01
C THR A 19 -4.11 -3.79 -1.52
N GLY A 20 -2.90 -3.98 -0.99
CA GLY A 20 -2.36 -5.29 -0.64
C GLY A 20 -2.14 -6.18 -1.86
N VAL A 21 -2.15 -7.50 -1.63
CA VAL A 21 -1.91 -8.54 -2.64
C VAL A 21 -3.21 -9.19 -3.13
N GLY A 22 -4.35 -8.58 -2.82
CA GLY A 22 -5.69 -9.10 -3.16
C GLY A 22 -6.28 -10.01 -2.08
N GLY A 23 -7.61 -10.23 -2.17
CA GLY A 23 -8.35 -11.06 -1.21
C GLY A 23 -8.32 -10.53 0.23
N GLY A 24 -8.20 -9.22 0.42
CA GLY A 24 -8.13 -8.59 1.74
C GLY A 24 -6.83 -8.84 2.50
N ARG A 25 -5.77 -9.30 1.83
CA ARG A 25 -4.49 -9.64 2.46
C ARG A 25 -3.39 -8.63 2.13
N TYR A 26 -2.47 -8.50 3.07
CA TYR A 26 -1.20 -7.80 2.92
C TYR A 26 -0.07 -8.81 3.12
N ALA A 27 0.94 -8.80 2.25
CA ALA A 27 2.09 -9.71 2.32
C ALA A 27 3.33 -8.93 2.81
N PRO A 28 3.49 -8.75 4.14
CA PRO A 28 4.51 -7.88 4.72
C PRO A 28 5.94 -8.42 4.57
N ASP A 29 6.09 -9.73 4.39
CA ASP A 29 7.38 -10.41 4.28
C ASP A 29 7.83 -10.57 2.82
N ASP A 30 6.96 -10.25 1.85
CA ASP A 30 7.27 -10.29 0.44
C ASP A 30 8.07 -9.04 0.02
N PRO A 31 9.07 -9.19 -0.88
CA PRO A 31 9.81 -8.05 -1.39
C PRO A 31 8.91 -7.16 -2.24
N VAL A 32 9.04 -5.84 -2.05
CA VAL A 32 8.38 -4.84 -2.90
C VAL A 32 9.14 -4.73 -4.22
N THR A 33 8.46 -4.98 -5.33
CA THR A 33 9.01 -4.77 -6.67
C THR A 33 9.14 -3.27 -6.99
N ARG A 34 10.03 -2.91 -7.92
CA ARG A 34 10.17 -1.51 -8.39
C ARG A 34 8.86 -0.93 -8.93
N ALA A 35 8.05 -1.75 -9.60
CA ALA A 35 6.75 -1.33 -10.12
C ALA A 35 5.74 -1.03 -9.00
N GLN A 36 5.70 -1.85 -7.95
CA GLN A 36 4.88 -1.59 -6.77
C GLN A 36 5.32 -0.32 -6.04
N MET A 37 6.64 -0.12 -5.86
CA MET A 37 7.16 1.10 -5.25
C MET A 37 6.76 2.34 -6.06
N ALA A 38 6.93 2.31 -7.39
CA ALA A 38 6.48 3.40 -8.27
C ALA A 38 4.98 3.67 -8.14
N THR A 39 4.16 2.62 -8.00
CA THR A 39 2.71 2.73 -7.79
C THR A 39 2.37 3.41 -6.45
N PHE A 40 3.10 3.08 -5.37
CA PHE A 40 2.90 3.74 -4.08
C PHE A 40 3.23 5.23 -4.15
N LEU A 41 4.35 5.59 -4.77
CA LEU A 41 4.74 6.99 -4.95
C LEU A 41 3.74 7.75 -5.83
N TRP A 42 3.26 7.13 -6.90
CA TRP A 42 2.24 7.70 -7.79
C TRP A 42 0.94 8.02 -7.03
N ARG A 43 0.45 7.07 -6.23
CA ARG A 43 -0.76 7.26 -5.41
C ARG A 43 -0.55 8.25 -4.27
N LEU A 44 0.63 8.23 -3.66
CA LEU A 44 1.00 9.20 -2.62
C LEU A 44 1.00 10.65 -3.16
N ALA A 45 1.42 10.84 -4.41
CA ALA A 45 1.40 12.13 -5.10
C ALA A 45 -0.02 12.61 -5.47
N GLY A 46 -1.06 11.84 -5.18
CA GLY A 46 -2.45 12.17 -5.48
C GLY A 46 -2.92 11.70 -6.85
N SER A 47 -2.20 10.76 -7.48
CA SER A 47 -2.53 10.26 -8.82
C SER A 47 -3.12 8.83 -8.81
N PRO A 48 -4.03 8.48 -9.74
CA PRO A 48 -4.68 9.41 -10.67
C PRO A 48 -5.51 10.43 -9.89
N VAL A 49 -5.51 11.66 -10.40
CA VAL A 49 -6.37 12.71 -9.84
C VAL A 49 -7.82 12.20 -9.95
N PRO A 50 -8.63 12.26 -8.87
CA PRO A 50 -10.05 11.94 -8.96
C PRO A 50 -10.69 12.75 -10.09
N ALA A 51 -11.49 12.10 -10.93
CA ALA A 51 -12.23 12.75 -12.01
C ALA A 51 -13.22 13.80 -11.48
#